data_AF-A0A2V8D739-F1
#
_entry.id   AF-A0A2V8D739-F1
#
_cell.length_a   1.000
_cell.length_b   1.000
_cell.length_c   1.000
_cell.angle_alpha   90.00
_cell.angle_beta   90.00
_cell.angle_gamma   90.00
#
_symmetry.space_group_name_H-M   'P 1'
#
loop_
_entity.id
_entity.type
_entity.pdbx_description
1 polymer ?
#
loop_
_entity_poly.entity_id
_entity_poly.type
_entity_poly.pdbx_seq_one_letter_code
_entity_poly.pdbx_strand_id
1 'polypeptide(L)'
;MSGRRKTKGAHDMRFHYLAGVFTIAAATAIAAADPPYAGKWKMNPARSNFGELTVVYEQLPSGEMQETTSGQSYKFKVDGKDYPDHFGNTAAWKSLSSTSWERTLKLKGKVLTTDTLTLSPDGKSLTTDSKGTKPNGETIHDTFVFERVSGGPGLAGKWKASNMKSSSPSLLELAPSGSDGLTFKIVDMGLTCDSKLDGKDYPCTGPTLSEGWTVALVTSGLRSLNMTIKQNGKDFYKVVYTVSPDGKTLTESGTATGTDEKIKVVYDRQ
;
A
#
# COMPACT_ATOMS: atom_id res chain seq x y z
N MET A 1 -12.61 -43.71 -105.40
CA MET A 1 -11.42 -42.82 -105.30
C MET A 1 -11.52 -42.07 -103.97
N SER A 2 -10.78 -42.47 -102.94
CA SER A 2 -9.48 -41.88 -102.53
C SER A 2 -9.61 -40.41 -102.15
N GLY A 3 -9.32 -39.91 -100.94
CA GLY A 3 -8.78 -40.52 -99.72
C GLY A 3 -8.42 -39.46 -98.66
N ARG A 4 -8.07 -39.95 -97.46
CA ARG A 4 -7.20 -39.38 -96.38
C ARG A 4 -7.66 -38.24 -95.44
N ARG A 5 -7.84 -38.63 -94.15
CA ARG A 5 -7.19 -38.22 -92.85
C ARG A 5 -6.85 -36.73 -92.61
N LYS A 6 -6.86 -36.12 -91.42
CA LYS A 6 -6.95 -36.47 -89.96
C LYS A 6 -7.04 -35.09 -89.23
N THR A 7 -7.71 -34.91 -88.09
CA THR A 7 -7.14 -34.76 -86.70
C THR A 7 -8.27 -34.23 -85.78
N LYS A 8 -8.67 -34.91 -84.70
CA LYS A 8 -8.27 -34.80 -83.27
C LYS A 8 -8.43 -33.41 -82.60
N GLY A 9 -9.23 -33.37 -81.52
CA GLY A 9 -9.33 -32.30 -80.50
C GLY A 9 -10.75 -32.19 -79.94
N ALA A 10 -11.14 -33.01 -78.96
CA ALA A 10 -11.13 -32.72 -77.52
C ALA A 10 -12.39 -31.92 -77.06
N HIS A 11 -13.18 -32.56 -76.18
CA HIS A 11 -14.33 -32.03 -75.47
C HIS A 11 -14.00 -30.74 -74.72
N ASP A 12 -14.95 -29.79 -74.63
CA ASP A 12 -15.13 -29.10 -73.35
C ASP A 12 -16.56 -28.64 -73.11
N MET A 13 -17.11 -29.13 -72.01
CA MET A 13 -18.43 -28.87 -71.46
C MET A 13 -18.22 -27.80 -70.39
N ARG A 14 -18.61 -26.55 -70.67
CA ARG A 14 -18.38 -25.42 -69.75
C ARG A 14 -19.26 -25.53 -68.50
N PHE A 15 -18.82 -26.32 -67.52
CA PHE A 15 -19.18 -26.19 -66.11
C PHE A 15 -18.62 -24.85 -65.59
N HIS A 16 -19.49 -23.87 -65.34
CA HIS A 16 -19.08 -22.70 -64.54
C HIS A 16 -19.17 -23.10 -63.07
N TYR A 17 -18.05 -23.56 -62.52
CA TYR A 17 -17.78 -23.47 -61.09
C TYR A 17 -17.56 -21.99 -60.76
N LEU A 18 -18.47 -21.36 -60.02
CA LEU A 18 -18.17 -20.12 -59.32
C LEU A 18 -18.16 -20.38 -57.82
N ALA A 19 -16.92 -20.57 -57.37
CA ALA A 19 -16.35 -20.40 -56.04
C ALA A 19 -17.31 -19.97 -54.92
N GLY A 20 -17.46 -20.85 -53.92
CA GLY A 20 -17.91 -20.45 -52.60
C GLY A 20 -16.90 -19.48 -51.99
N VAL A 21 -17.36 -18.26 -51.71
CA VAL A 21 -16.62 -17.27 -50.93
C VAL A 21 -16.62 -17.75 -49.47
N PHE A 22 -15.49 -18.29 -49.01
CA PHE A 22 -15.23 -18.45 -47.58
C PHE A 22 -14.86 -17.07 -47.01
N THR A 23 -15.82 -16.40 -46.38
CA THR A 23 -15.55 -15.23 -45.53
C THR A 23 -14.84 -15.70 -44.26
N ILE A 24 -13.54 -15.48 -44.19
CA ILE A 24 -12.78 -15.61 -42.94
C ILE A 24 -13.21 -14.42 -42.06
N ALA A 25 -14.06 -14.68 -41.07
CA ALA A 25 -14.34 -13.72 -40.01
C ALA A 25 -13.07 -13.57 -39.16
N ALA A 26 -12.35 -12.45 -39.35
CA ALA A 26 -11.25 -12.09 -38.48
C ALA A 26 -11.81 -11.76 -37.09
N ALA A 27 -11.64 -12.67 -36.14
CA ALA A 27 -11.91 -12.39 -34.73
C ALA A 27 -10.90 -11.37 -34.23
N THR A 28 -11.29 -10.10 -34.14
CA THR A 28 -10.52 -9.09 -33.42
C THR A 28 -10.58 -9.44 -31.94
N ALA A 29 -9.49 -9.97 -31.40
CA ALA A 29 -9.33 -10.12 -29.96
C ALA A 29 -9.34 -8.72 -29.34
N ILE A 30 -10.45 -8.34 -28.71
CA ILE A 30 -10.52 -7.14 -27.88
C ILE A 30 -9.67 -7.46 -26.65
N ALA A 31 -8.48 -6.86 -26.56
CA ALA A 31 -7.70 -6.91 -25.33
C ALA A 31 -8.58 -6.34 -24.20
N ALA A 32 -8.74 -7.09 -23.12
CA ALA A 32 -9.44 -6.60 -21.94
C ALA A 32 -8.71 -5.35 -21.45
N ALA A 33 -9.43 -4.24 -21.30
CA ALA A 33 -8.85 -3.04 -20.72
C ALA A 33 -8.40 -3.34 -19.29
N ASP A 34 -7.25 -2.78 -18.90
CA ASP A 34 -6.77 -2.90 -17.53
C ASP A 34 -7.85 -2.42 -16.54
N PRO A 35 -7.95 -3.05 -15.37
CA PRO A 35 -8.94 -2.65 -14.39
C PRO A 35 -8.72 -1.19 -13.98
N PRO A 36 -9.77 -0.41 -13.65
CA PRO A 36 -9.66 1.03 -13.41
C PRO A 36 -8.64 1.44 -12.33
N TYR A 37 -8.39 0.55 -11.36
CA TYR A 37 -7.43 0.71 -10.28
C TYR A 37 -5.97 0.45 -10.68
N ALA A 38 -5.71 -0.25 -11.79
CA ALA A 38 -4.35 -0.46 -12.27
C ALA A 38 -3.71 0.86 -12.69
N GLY A 39 -2.53 1.17 -12.16
CA GLY A 39 -1.80 2.40 -12.46
C GLY A 39 -0.89 2.83 -11.32
N LYS A 40 -0.26 3.99 -11.52
CA LYS A 40 0.59 4.65 -10.54
C LYS A 40 -0.17 5.78 -9.87
N TRP A 41 -0.06 5.84 -8.55
CA TRP A 41 -0.86 6.68 -7.68
C TRP A 41 0.06 7.34 -6.64
N LYS A 42 0.18 8.65 -6.67
CA LYS A 42 1.01 9.41 -5.75
C LYS A 42 0.16 9.90 -4.57
N MET A 43 0.57 9.62 -3.35
CA MET A 43 -0.16 10.07 -2.16
C MET A 43 -0.23 11.61 -2.12
N ASN A 44 -1.40 12.13 -1.77
CA ASN A 44 -1.66 13.54 -1.55
C ASN A 44 -1.95 13.77 -0.04
N PRO A 45 -0.95 14.19 0.75
CA PRO A 45 -1.12 14.46 2.18
C PRO A 45 -2.20 15.50 2.46
N ALA A 46 -2.29 16.55 1.63
CA ALA A 46 -3.22 17.67 1.84
C ALA A 46 -4.70 17.27 1.63
N ARG A 47 -4.97 16.22 0.84
CA ARG A 47 -6.31 15.66 0.63
C ARG A 47 -6.61 14.47 1.53
N SER A 48 -5.62 13.98 2.27
CA SER A 48 -5.74 12.82 3.16
C SER A 48 -6.20 13.22 4.55
N ASN A 49 -6.83 12.30 5.26
CA ASN A 49 -7.31 12.49 6.62
C ASN A 49 -6.90 11.28 7.49
N PHE A 50 -6.02 11.53 8.45
CA PHE A 50 -5.56 10.57 9.44
C PHE A 50 -6.22 10.81 10.81
N GLY A 51 -7.18 11.72 10.88
CA GLY A 51 -7.60 12.38 12.10
C GLY A 51 -8.23 11.49 13.16
N GLU A 52 -8.61 10.24 12.88
CA GLU A 52 -9.06 9.31 13.92
C GLU A 52 -7.93 8.48 14.53
N LEU A 53 -6.75 8.46 13.89
CA LEU A 53 -5.58 7.72 14.39
C LEU A 53 -5.22 8.24 15.78
N THR A 54 -5.12 7.31 16.74
CA THR A 54 -4.59 7.62 18.07
C THR A 54 -3.32 6.84 18.40
N VAL A 55 -2.49 7.49 19.21
CA VAL A 55 -1.31 6.90 19.85
C VAL A 55 -1.46 7.10 21.34
N VAL A 56 -1.32 6.04 22.11
CA VAL A 56 -1.36 6.10 23.58
C VAL A 56 0.01 5.74 24.12
N TYR A 57 0.56 6.62 24.95
CA TYR A 57 1.73 6.32 25.77
C TYR A 57 1.31 6.18 27.22
N GLU A 58 1.62 5.04 27.83
CA GLU A 58 1.32 4.77 29.23
C GLU A 58 2.60 4.48 30.01
N GLN A 59 2.72 5.04 31.20
CA GLN A 59 3.79 4.65 32.13
C GLN A 59 3.29 3.51 33.01
N LEU A 60 3.97 2.36 32.93
CA LEU A 60 3.60 1.16 33.66
C LEU A 60 4.20 1.17 35.08
N PRO A 61 3.58 0.45 36.05
CA PRO A 61 4.14 0.26 37.38
C PRO A 61 5.52 -0.41 37.40
N SER A 62 5.89 -1.13 36.35
CA SER A 62 7.22 -1.73 36.18
C SER A 62 8.33 -0.69 35.91
N GLY A 63 7.97 0.57 35.68
CA GLY A 63 8.88 1.64 35.26
C GLY A 63 9.13 1.69 33.74
N GLU A 64 8.54 0.77 32.97
CA GLU A 64 8.53 0.79 31.51
C GLU A 64 7.45 1.75 30.98
N MET A 65 7.63 2.19 29.74
CA MET A 65 6.59 2.82 28.96
C MET A 65 5.92 1.78 28.06
N GLN A 66 4.66 1.99 27.72
CA GLN A 66 3.94 1.24 26.70
C GLN A 66 3.42 2.22 25.65
N GLU A 67 3.73 1.98 24.38
CA GLU A 67 3.07 2.64 23.25
C GLU A 67 1.97 1.72 22.74
N THR A 68 0.80 2.27 22.45
CA THR A 68 -0.32 1.58 21.79
C THR A 68 -0.82 2.40 20.61
N THR A 69 -0.81 1.80 19.43
CA THR A 69 -1.20 2.43 18.16
C THR A 69 -1.87 1.37 17.29
N SER A 70 -2.96 1.70 16.59
CA SER A 70 -3.66 0.73 15.72
C SER A 70 -4.08 -0.57 16.46
N GLY A 71 -4.35 -0.48 17.76
CA GLY A 71 -4.73 -1.61 18.61
C GLY A 71 -3.59 -2.60 18.88
N GLN A 72 -2.36 -2.23 18.56
CA GLN A 72 -1.14 -2.98 18.86
C GLN A 72 -0.31 -2.25 19.90
N SER A 73 0.36 -2.99 20.77
CA SER A 73 1.15 -2.41 21.85
C SER A 73 2.54 -3.03 21.93
N TYR A 74 3.51 -2.23 22.34
CA TYR A 74 4.82 -2.73 22.76
C TYR A 74 5.32 -1.93 23.96
N LYS A 75 6.21 -2.55 24.74
CA LYS A 75 6.83 -1.95 25.92
C LYS A 75 8.26 -1.55 25.61
N PHE A 76 8.69 -0.45 26.19
CA PHE A 76 10.05 0.06 26.03
C PHE A 76 10.52 0.79 27.28
N LYS A 77 11.83 1.03 27.36
CA LYS A 77 12.42 1.98 28.31
C LYS A 77 13.09 3.11 27.56
N VAL A 78 13.15 4.27 28.21
CA VAL A 78 13.84 5.45 27.69
C VAL A 78 15.34 5.39 28.07
N ASP A 79 15.99 4.26 27.74
CA ASP A 79 17.38 3.94 28.11
C ASP A 79 18.30 3.77 26.89
N GLY A 80 17.79 4.01 25.69
CA GLY A 80 18.49 3.89 24.42
C GLY A 80 18.72 2.45 23.94
N LYS A 81 18.16 1.44 24.61
CA LYS A 81 18.27 0.04 24.18
C LYS A 81 17.16 -0.32 23.20
N ASP A 82 17.43 -1.33 22.37
CA ASP A 82 16.46 -1.86 21.42
C ASP A 82 15.43 -2.75 22.12
N TYR A 83 14.15 -2.42 21.94
CA TYR A 83 13.01 -3.24 22.35
C TYR A 83 12.22 -3.67 21.10
N PRO A 84 11.64 -4.89 21.05
CA PRO A 84 10.77 -5.30 19.96
C PRO A 84 9.59 -4.33 19.81
N ASP A 85 9.35 -3.86 18.58
CA ASP A 85 8.16 -3.08 18.27
C ASP A 85 7.01 -4.00 17.79
N HIS A 86 5.84 -3.40 17.53
CA HIS A 86 4.66 -4.13 17.09
C HIS A 86 4.60 -4.41 15.57
N PHE A 87 5.61 -4.00 14.80
CA PHE A 87 5.73 -4.23 13.37
C PHE A 87 6.85 -5.23 13.03
N GLY A 88 7.42 -5.94 14.01
CA GLY A 88 8.51 -6.90 13.78
C GLY A 88 9.88 -6.25 13.59
N ASN A 89 10.02 -4.98 13.97
CA ASN A 89 11.26 -4.23 14.07
C ASN A 89 11.70 -4.13 15.54
N THR A 90 12.71 -3.31 15.80
CA THR A 90 13.03 -2.84 17.15
C THR A 90 13.00 -1.32 17.22
N ALA A 91 12.62 -0.78 18.37
CA ALA A 91 12.67 0.65 18.66
C ALA A 91 13.56 0.90 19.87
N ALA A 92 14.44 1.89 19.76
CA ALA A 92 15.25 2.40 20.87
C ALA A 92 14.83 3.83 21.20
N TRP A 93 14.59 4.11 22.48
CA TRP A 93 14.07 5.39 22.95
C TRP A 93 15.04 6.10 23.89
N LYS A 94 15.21 7.42 23.72
CA LYS A 94 16.03 8.26 24.58
C LYS A 94 15.30 9.55 24.95
N SER A 95 15.59 10.07 26.13
CA SER A 95 15.17 11.42 26.53
C SER A 95 16.20 12.41 26.01
N LEU A 96 15.74 13.44 25.30
CA LEU A 96 16.58 14.58 24.90
C LEU A 96 16.41 15.73 25.89
N SER A 97 15.19 15.90 26.42
CA SER A 97 14.85 16.82 27.50
C SER A 97 13.61 16.33 28.25
N SER A 98 13.04 17.15 29.16
CA SER A 98 11.75 16.86 29.80
C SER A 98 10.55 16.95 28.86
N THR A 99 10.71 17.55 27.68
CA THR A 99 9.66 17.77 26.67
C THR A 99 10.05 17.22 25.29
N SER A 100 11.14 16.44 25.20
CA SER A 100 11.61 15.90 23.92
C SER A 100 12.26 14.53 24.06
N TRP A 101 11.97 13.66 23.10
CA TRP A 101 12.43 12.27 23.04
C TRP A 101 12.90 11.93 21.62
N GLU A 102 13.83 10.98 21.53
CA GLU A 102 14.24 10.37 20.27
C GLU A 102 13.78 8.92 20.24
N ARG A 103 13.18 8.50 19.12
CA ARG A 103 12.93 7.09 18.79
C ARG A 103 13.79 6.73 17.57
N THR A 104 14.57 5.65 17.67
CA THR A 104 15.27 5.07 16.52
C THR A 104 14.64 3.74 16.17
N LEU A 105 14.02 3.65 14.99
CA LEU A 105 13.42 2.43 14.47
C LEU A 105 14.45 1.65 13.65
N LYS A 106 14.58 0.35 13.90
CA LYS A 106 15.57 -0.52 13.23
C LYS A 106 14.95 -1.81 12.75
N LEU A 107 15.31 -2.23 11.54
CA LEU A 107 15.02 -3.56 11.01
C LEU A 107 16.32 -4.36 10.91
N LYS A 108 16.38 -5.52 11.58
CA LYS A 108 17.56 -6.41 11.58
C LYS A 108 18.85 -5.63 11.95
N GLY A 109 18.76 -4.71 12.91
CA GLY A 109 19.86 -3.85 13.37
C GLY A 109 20.17 -2.64 12.50
N LYS A 110 19.62 -2.52 11.28
CA LYS A 110 19.78 -1.35 10.41
C LYS A 110 18.76 -0.28 10.75
N VAL A 111 19.21 0.95 10.95
CA VAL A 111 18.33 2.11 11.16
C VAL A 111 17.45 2.35 9.93
N LEU A 112 16.14 2.41 10.15
CA LEU A 112 15.14 2.81 9.16
C LEU A 112 14.84 4.30 9.28
N THR A 113 14.43 4.73 10.48
CA THR A 113 14.17 6.14 10.80
C THR A 113 14.70 6.52 12.17
N THR A 114 14.96 7.80 12.32
CA THR A 114 15.15 8.48 13.60
C THR A 114 14.07 9.55 13.72
N ASP A 115 13.24 9.42 14.75
CA ASP A 115 12.10 10.28 15.00
C ASP A 115 12.38 11.13 16.24
N THR A 116 12.17 12.43 16.14
CA THR A 116 12.21 13.36 17.28
C THR A 116 10.79 13.74 17.67
N LEU A 117 10.40 13.39 18.88
CA LEU A 117 9.11 13.74 19.46
C LEU A 117 9.30 14.98 20.35
N THR A 118 8.48 16.02 20.14
CA THR A 118 8.55 17.29 20.87
C THR A 118 7.19 17.68 21.40
N LEU A 119 7.09 17.82 22.71
CA LEU A 119 5.90 18.28 23.42
C LEU A 119 5.87 19.81 23.46
N SER A 120 4.72 20.39 23.13
CA SER A 120 4.51 21.84 23.19
C SER A 120 4.61 22.36 24.64
N PRO A 121 4.98 23.64 24.86
CA PRO A 121 5.10 24.21 26.20
C PRO A 121 3.80 24.13 27.04
N ASP A 122 2.64 24.22 26.38
CA ASP A 122 1.33 24.07 27.03
C ASP A 122 0.91 22.61 27.23
N GLY A 123 1.74 21.66 26.79
CA GLY A 123 1.52 20.23 26.88
C GLY A 123 0.41 19.69 25.99
N LYS A 124 -0.21 20.50 25.12
CA LYS A 124 -1.41 20.11 24.35
C LYS A 124 -1.12 19.48 22.99
N SER A 125 0.08 19.66 22.46
CA SER A 125 0.46 19.14 21.14
C SER A 125 1.77 18.35 21.21
N LEU A 126 1.83 17.25 20.48
CA LEU A 126 3.03 16.44 20.29
C LEU A 126 3.37 16.44 18.81
N THR A 127 4.57 16.90 18.47
CA THR A 127 5.08 16.89 17.10
C THR A 127 6.12 15.78 16.96
N THR A 128 5.99 14.94 15.96
CA THR A 128 6.96 13.91 15.61
C THR A 128 7.59 14.22 14.26
N ASP A 129 8.88 14.55 14.26
CA ASP A 129 9.68 14.74 13.04
C ASP A 129 10.48 13.47 12.76
N SER A 130 10.16 12.79 11.66
CA SER A 130 10.74 11.51 11.27
C SER A 130 11.72 11.70 10.13
N LYS A 131 12.96 11.22 10.31
CA LYS A 131 14.04 11.30 9.32
C LYS A 131 14.54 9.92 8.94
N GLY A 132 14.80 9.70 7.67
CA GLY A 132 15.33 8.43 7.18
C GLY A 132 15.74 8.49 5.72
N THR A 133 16.06 7.33 5.16
CA THR A 133 16.40 7.19 3.74
C THR A 133 15.66 6.00 3.18
N LYS A 134 14.91 6.24 2.11
CA LYS A 134 14.20 5.20 1.37
C LYS A 134 15.20 4.28 0.65
N PRO A 135 14.80 3.05 0.30
CA PRO A 135 15.63 2.15 -0.51
C PRO A 135 16.07 2.72 -1.86
N ASN A 136 15.28 3.61 -2.46
CA ASN A 136 15.61 4.30 -3.71
C ASN A 136 16.59 5.50 -3.53
N GLY A 137 17.01 5.79 -2.29
CA GLY A 137 17.93 6.89 -1.96
C GLY A 137 17.26 8.22 -1.63
N GLU A 138 15.94 8.35 -1.77
CA GLU A 138 15.22 9.57 -1.37
C GLU A 138 15.24 9.76 0.15
N THR A 139 15.35 11.02 0.57
CA THR A 139 15.28 11.38 1.99
C THR A 139 13.82 11.38 2.46
N ILE A 140 13.58 10.73 3.59
CA ILE A 140 12.33 10.82 4.35
C ILE A 140 12.45 12.02 5.29
N HIS A 141 11.48 12.94 5.22
CA HIS A 141 11.28 13.98 6.20
C HIS A 141 9.78 14.22 6.37
N ASP A 142 9.21 13.49 7.33
CA ASP A 142 7.78 13.50 7.61
C ASP A 142 7.53 14.12 8.98
N THR A 143 6.53 14.98 9.08
CA THR A 143 6.10 15.61 10.33
C THR A 143 4.67 15.22 10.63
N PHE A 144 4.44 14.61 11.79
CA PHE A 144 3.12 14.34 12.32
C PHE A 144 2.85 15.27 13.50
N VAL A 145 1.64 15.83 13.55
CA VAL A 145 1.18 16.62 14.69
C VAL A 145 0.00 15.89 15.32
N PHE A 146 0.08 15.74 16.65
CA PHE A 146 -0.97 15.14 17.45
C PHE A 146 -1.46 16.13 18.50
N GLU A 147 -2.75 16.09 18.77
CA GLU A 147 -3.40 16.79 19.87
C GLU A 147 -3.62 15.85 21.06
N ARG A 148 -3.39 16.36 22.27
CA ARG A 148 -3.64 15.59 23.48
C ARG A 148 -5.14 15.46 23.71
N VAL A 149 -5.59 14.22 23.86
CA VAL A 149 -6.97 13.89 24.25
C VAL A 149 -7.07 13.74 25.76
N SER A 150 -6.12 13.03 26.39
CA SER A 150 -6.13 12.77 27.83
C SER A 150 -4.74 12.40 28.36
N GLY A 151 -4.61 12.34 29.70
CA GLY A 151 -3.37 11.97 30.40
C GLY A 151 -2.35 13.11 30.50
N GLY A 152 -1.12 12.76 30.89
CA GLY A 152 -0.03 13.69 31.19
C GLY A 152 0.43 13.60 32.66
N PRO A 153 1.56 14.25 33.02
CA PRO A 153 2.40 15.12 32.17
C PRO A 153 3.33 14.34 31.22
N GLY A 154 4.11 15.07 30.40
CA GLY A 154 5.14 14.49 29.54
C GLY A 154 4.57 13.69 28.35
N LEU A 155 5.29 12.65 27.92
CA LEU A 155 4.90 11.81 26.80
C LEU A 155 3.63 11.00 27.09
N ALA A 156 3.44 10.57 28.35
CA ALA A 156 2.28 9.78 28.76
C ALA A 156 0.97 10.52 28.43
N GLY A 157 0.03 9.82 27.81
CA GLY A 157 -1.24 10.37 27.37
C GLY A 157 -1.78 9.69 26.12
N LYS A 158 -3.04 10.01 25.82
CA LYS A 158 -3.68 9.68 24.54
C LYS A 158 -3.57 10.87 23.61
N TRP A 159 -3.09 10.60 22.41
CA TRP A 159 -2.78 11.57 21.37
C TRP A 159 -3.58 11.23 20.12
N LYS A 160 -4.19 12.24 19.48
CA LYS A 160 -4.98 12.07 18.27
C LYS A 160 -4.33 12.86 17.13
N ALA A 161 -4.15 12.25 15.98
CA ALA A 161 -3.52 12.91 14.84
C ALA A 161 -4.37 14.11 14.40
N SER A 162 -3.73 15.24 14.11
CA SER A 162 -4.38 16.45 13.59
C SER A 162 -3.82 16.88 12.24
N ASN A 163 -2.54 16.61 11.97
CA ASN A 163 -1.90 16.98 10.71
C ASN A 163 -0.74 16.03 10.36
N MET A 164 -0.49 15.90 9.06
CA MET A 164 0.67 15.19 8.51
C MET A 164 1.26 15.97 7.33
N LYS A 165 2.58 16.14 7.34
CA LYS A 165 3.35 16.65 6.21
C LYS A 165 4.37 15.59 5.81
N SER A 166 4.60 15.43 4.51
CA SER A 166 5.63 14.54 3.99
C SER A 166 6.42 15.22 2.87
N SER A 167 7.74 15.16 2.94
CA SER A 167 8.63 15.68 1.89
C SER A 167 8.67 14.79 0.65
N SER A 168 8.37 13.50 0.80
CA SER A 168 8.39 12.52 -0.30
C SER A 168 7.21 11.55 -0.19
N PRO A 169 5.98 12.00 -0.51
CA PRO A 169 4.79 11.16 -0.42
C PRO A 169 4.95 9.84 -1.19
N SER A 170 4.41 8.76 -0.64
CA SER A 170 4.53 7.41 -1.20
C SER A 170 3.97 7.30 -2.62
N LEU A 171 4.60 6.45 -3.42
CA LEU A 171 4.18 6.10 -4.78
C LEU A 171 3.65 4.67 -4.80
N LEU A 172 2.33 4.54 -4.86
CA LEU A 172 1.65 3.27 -5.02
C LEU A 172 1.59 2.89 -6.51
N GLU A 173 1.91 1.64 -6.84
CA GLU A 173 1.61 1.04 -8.13
C GLU A 173 0.74 -0.20 -7.94
N LEU A 174 -0.38 -0.24 -8.65
CA LEU A 174 -1.23 -1.41 -8.82
C LEU A 174 -1.06 -1.89 -10.26
N ALA A 175 -0.45 -3.04 -10.48
CA ALA A 175 -0.20 -3.57 -11.82
C ALA A 175 -0.91 -4.90 -12.01
N PRO A 176 -1.57 -5.16 -13.16
CA PRO A 176 -2.13 -6.49 -13.45
C PRO A 176 -1.04 -7.56 -13.36
N SER A 177 -1.39 -8.71 -12.77
CA SER A 177 -0.50 -9.87 -12.67
C SER A 177 -1.24 -11.11 -13.16
N GLY A 178 -0.91 -11.56 -14.37
CA GLY A 178 -1.68 -12.60 -15.05
C GLY A 178 -3.12 -12.16 -15.35
N SER A 179 -4.02 -13.14 -15.48
CA SER A 179 -5.44 -12.89 -15.80
C SER A 179 -6.32 -12.66 -14.57
N ASP A 180 -5.86 -13.03 -13.38
CA ASP A 180 -6.66 -13.08 -12.15
C ASP A 180 -5.97 -12.40 -10.95
N GLY A 181 -4.86 -11.71 -11.16
CA GLY A 181 -4.03 -11.13 -10.11
C GLY A 181 -3.66 -9.67 -10.28
N LEU A 182 -3.08 -9.13 -9.22
CA LEU A 182 -2.59 -7.77 -9.11
C LEU A 182 -1.30 -7.77 -8.29
N THR A 183 -0.28 -7.09 -8.80
CA THR A 183 0.89 -6.71 -8.02
C THR A 183 0.63 -5.36 -7.34
N PHE A 184 0.63 -5.35 -6.01
CA PHE A 184 0.62 -4.15 -5.18
C PHE A 184 2.07 -3.74 -4.87
N LYS A 185 2.44 -2.48 -5.11
CA LYS A 185 3.77 -1.97 -4.78
C LYS A 185 3.72 -0.62 -4.10
N ILE A 186 4.58 -0.43 -3.10
CA ILE A 186 5.03 0.90 -2.68
C ILE A 186 6.41 1.09 -3.30
N VAL A 187 6.42 1.71 -4.48
CA VAL A 187 7.56 1.72 -5.41
C VAL A 187 8.79 2.32 -4.75
N ASP A 188 8.61 3.45 -4.07
CA ASP A 188 9.67 4.19 -3.39
C ASP A 188 10.24 3.43 -2.18
N MET A 189 9.49 2.48 -1.62
CA MET A 189 9.92 1.58 -0.54
C MET A 189 10.41 0.21 -1.03
N GLY A 190 10.32 -0.07 -2.34
CA GLY A 190 10.62 -1.39 -2.90
C GLY A 190 9.73 -2.51 -2.36
N LEU A 191 8.58 -2.18 -1.76
CA LEU A 191 7.61 -3.17 -1.27
C LEU A 191 6.84 -3.72 -2.46
N THR A 192 6.69 -5.04 -2.52
CA THR A 192 5.94 -5.76 -3.56
C THR A 192 5.14 -6.89 -2.93
N CYS A 193 3.85 -6.95 -3.22
CA CYS A 193 2.98 -8.09 -2.94
C CYS A 193 2.31 -8.52 -4.24
N ASP A 194 2.64 -9.72 -4.73
CA ASP A 194 1.97 -10.29 -5.90
C ASP A 194 0.87 -11.23 -5.42
N SER A 195 -0.39 -10.92 -5.79
CA SER A 195 -1.55 -11.54 -5.18
C SER A 195 -2.64 -11.80 -6.21
N LYS A 196 -3.33 -12.94 -6.07
CA LYS A 196 -4.58 -13.18 -6.79
C LYS A 196 -5.72 -12.39 -6.15
N LEU A 197 -6.75 -12.10 -6.95
CA LEU A 197 -7.98 -11.44 -6.48
C LEU A 197 -8.99 -12.45 -5.88
N ASP A 198 -8.50 -13.48 -5.19
CA ASP A 198 -9.30 -14.60 -4.65
C ASP A 198 -9.48 -14.57 -3.13
N GLY A 199 -8.98 -13.53 -2.46
CA GLY A 199 -9.09 -13.34 -1.02
C GLY A 199 -8.20 -14.24 -0.17
N LYS A 200 -7.26 -14.98 -0.77
CA LYS A 200 -6.24 -15.74 -0.03
C LYS A 200 -5.06 -14.87 0.33
N ASP A 201 -4.28 -15.33 1.30
CA ASP A 201 -3.09 -14.64 1.77
C ASP A 201 -1.90 -14.88 0.84
N TYR A 202 -1.33 -13.79 0.33
CA TYR A 202 -0.11 -13.80 -0.49
C TYR A 202 0.99 -12.98 0.18
N PRO A 203 2.25 -13.46 0.16
CA PRO A 203 3.34 -12.79 0.84
C PRO A 203 3.71 -11.46 0.20
N CYS A 204 4.13 -10.52 1.04
CA CYS A 204 4.78 -9.29 0.64
C CYS A 204 6.29 -9.42 0.84
N THR A 205 7.06 -8.72 0.01
CA THR A 205 8.52 -8.65 0.10
C THR A 205 8.96 -7.20 -0.01
N GLY A 206 10.10 -6.86 0.59
CA GLY A 206 10.68 -5.53 0.50
C GLY A 206 11.90 -5.39 1.40
N PRO A 207 12.83 -4.47 1.08
CA PRO A 207 14.08 -4.30 1.82
C PRO A 207 13.90 -3.69 3.23
N THR A 208 12.73 -3.10 3.50
CA THR A 208 12.37 -2.43 4.76
C THR A 208 11.16 -3.10 5.44
N LEU A 209 10.74 -4.26 4.94
CA LEU A 209 9.63 -5.03 5.47
C LEU A 209 10.16 -6.14 6.39
N SER A 210 9.62 -6.24 7.60
CA SER A 210 9.88 -7.39 8.47
C SER A 210 9.23 -8.67 7.91
N GLU A 211 9.44 -9.80 8.54
CA GLU A 211 8.89 -11.08 8.06
C GLU A 211 7.41 -11.26 8.45
N GLY A 212 6.70 -12.11 7.71
CA GLY A 212 5.34 -12.53 8.05
C GLY A 212 4.20 -11.64 7.53
N TRP A 213 4.49 -10.64 6.68
CA TRP A 213 3.44 -9.80 6.08
C TRP A 213 2.81 -10.45 4.84
N THR A 214 1.49 -10.46 4.81
CA THR A 214 0.70 -10.92 3.67
C THR A 214 -0.43 -9.95 3.35
N VAL A 215 -0.92 -10.00 2.11
CA VAL A 215 -2.14 -9.32 1.68
C VAL A 215 -3.12 -10.34 1.10
N ALA A 216 -4.40 -10.10 1.34
CA ALA A 216 -5.50 -10.76 0.66
C ALA A 216 -6.33 -9.73 -0.10
N LEU A 217 -6.39 -9.88 -1.43
CA LEU A 217 -7.11 -8.97 -2.32
C LEU A 217 -8.40 -9.61 -2.84
N VAL A 218 -9.48 -8.83 -2.85
CA VAL A 218 -10.76 -9.22 -3.45
C VAL A 218 -11.35 -8.01 -4.18
N THR A 219 -11.93 -8.21 -5.36
CA THR A 219 -12.70 -7.16 -6.02
C THR A 219 -13.98 -6.84 -5.21
N SER A 220 -14.26 -5.56 -5.00
CA SER A 220 -15.47 -5.11 -4.28
C SER A 220 -16.36 -4.21 -5.13
N GLY A 221 -16.02 -4.07 -6.41
CA GLY A 221 -16.79 -3.37 -7.43
C GLY A 221 -15.93 -3.13 -8.66
N LEU A 222 -16.53 -2.56 -9.72
CA LEU A 222 -15.81 -2.27 -10.98
C LEU A 222 -14.58 -1.37 -10.79
N ARG A 223 -14.59 -0.52 -9.75
CA ARG A 223 -13.54 0.47 -9.45
C ARG A 223 -12.96 0.30 -8.05
N SER A 224 -13.25 -0.81 -7.39
CA SER A 224 -12.93 -1.00 -5.97
C SER A 224 -12.30 -2.34 -5.65
N LEU A 225 -11.35 -2.32 -4.73
CA LEU A 225 -10.64 -3.48 -4.20
C LEU A 225 -10.68 -3.45 -2.68
N ASN A 226 -11.05 -4.57 -2.08
CA ASN A 226 -10.81 -4.80 -0.65
C ASN A 226 -9.43 -5.43 -0.48
N MET A 227 -8.67 -4.94 0.49
CA MET A 227 -7.41 -5.52 0.91
C MET A 227 -7.45 -5.77 2.41
N THR A 228 -7.10 -7.00 2.80
CA THR A 228 -6.76 -7.32 4.20
C THR A 228 -5.25 -7.47 4.28
N ILE A 229 -4.61 -6.66 5.10
CA ILE A 229 -3.19 -6.76 5.43
C ILE A 229 -3.09 -7.61 6.69
N LYS A 230 -2.20 -8.60 6.69
CA LYS A 230 -1.98 -9.47 7.84
C LYS A 230 -0.50 -9.53 8.21
N GLN A 231 -0.25 -9.73 9.49
CA GLN A 231 1.08 -10.03 10.00
C GLN A 231 1.02 -11.34 10.79
N ASN A 232 1.88 -12.30 10.43
CA ASN A 232 1.91 -13.64 11.04
C ASN A 232 0.53 -14.32 11.05
N GLY A 233 -0.23 -14.16 9.96
CA GLY A 233 -1.56 -14.74 9.78
C GLY A 233 -2.70 -14.03 10.51
N LYS A 234 -2.43 -12.95 11.27
CA LYS A 234 -3.45 -12.16 11.97
C LYS A 234 -3.80 -10.91 11.17
N ASP A 235 -5.09 -10.64 11.01
CA ASP A 235 -5.57 -9.41 10.39
C ASP A 235 -5.00 -8.19 11.13
N PHE A 236 -4.29 -7.35 10.39
CA PHE A 236 -3.64 -6.15 10.89
C PHE A 236 -4.46 -4.91 10.49
N TYR A 237 -4.77 -4.79 9.19
CA TYR A 237 -5.55 -3.70 8.62
C TYR A 237 -6.55 -4.24 7.60
N LYS A 238 -7.70 -3.55 7.49
CA LYS A 238 -8.67 -3.75 6.42
C LYS A 238 -8.92 -2.43 5.73
N VAL A 239 -8.66 -2.39 4.43
CA VAL A 239 -8.79 -1.18 3.61
C VAL A 239 -9.57 -1.47 2.34
N VAL A 240 -10.26 -0.45 1.85
CA VAL A 240 -10.92 -0.42 0.56
C VAL A 240 -10.27 0.66 -0.28
N TYR A 241 -9.77 0.26 -1.45
CA TYR A 241 -9.31 1.17 -2.49
C TYR A 241 -10.45 1.42 -3.46
N THR A 242 -10.73 2.68 -3.79
CA THR A 242 -11.78 3.07 -4.75
C THR A 242 -11.30 4.15 -5.69
N VAL A 243 -11.44 3.92 -6.99
CA VAL A 243 -11.09 4.88 -8.05
C VAL A 243 -12.29 5.77 -8.37
N SER A 244 -12.05 7.08 -8.49
CA SER A 244 -13.07 8.05 -8.89
C SER A 244 -13.63 7.77 -10.30
N PRO A 245 -14.85 8.21 -10.63
CA PRO A 245 -15.45 8.00 -11.96
C PRO A 245 -14.60 8.53 -13.13
N ASP A 246 -13.89 9.64 -12.93
CA ASP A 246 -12.97 10.24 -13.90
C ASP A 246 -11.60 9.53 -13.98
N GLY A 247 -11.35 8.56 -13.10
CA GLY A 247 -10.11 7.80 -13.06
C GLY A 247 -8.90 8.58 -12.53
N LYS A 248 -9.07 9.78 -11.98
CA LYS A 248 -7.95 10.65 -11.56
C LYS A 248 -7.53 10.52 -10.10
N THR A 249 -8.42 10.01 -9.25
CA THR A 249 -8.18 9.88 -7.81
C THR A 249 -8.40 8.43 -7.38
N LEU A 250 -7.48 7.91 -6.57
CA LEU A 250 -7.66 6.69 -5.80
C LEU A 250 -7.83 7.06 -4.33
N THR A 251 -8.87 6.55 -3.69
CA THR A 251 -9.12 6.72 -2.26
C THR A 251 -8.93 5.40 -1.56
N GLU A 252 -8.05 5.36 -0.57
CA GLU A 252 -7.96 4.31 0.43
C GLU A 252 -8.82 4.71 1.63
N SER A 253 -9.62 3.79 2.14
CA SER A 253 -10.37 3.98 3.39
C SER A 253 -10.38 2.70 4.18
N GLY A 254 -10.08 2.76 5.46
CA GLY A 254 -9.97 1.56 6.27
C GLY A 254 -9.70 1.83 7.73
N THR A 255 -9.45 0.74 8.45
CA THR A 255 -9.22 0.74 9.89
C THR A 255 -8.26 -0.39 10.27
N ALA A 256 -7.50 -0.16 11.34
CA ALA A 256 -6.76 -1.23 11.99
C ALA A 256 -7.74 -2.17 12.67
N THR A 257 -7.52 -3.48 12.62
CA THR A 257 -8.49 -4.45 13.18
C THR A 257 -8.63 -4.38 14.70
N GLY A 258 -7.66 -3.77 15.39
CA GLY A 258 -7.71 -3.56 16.84
C GLY A 258 -8.38 -2.25 17.27
N THR A 259 -8.91 -1.45 16.34
CA THR A 259 -9.59 -0.18 16.64
C THR A 259 -10.82 0.03 15.73
N ASP A 260 -11.61 1.07 16.03
CA ASP A 260 -12.65 1.58 15.13
C ASP A 260 -12.21 2.87 14.40
N GLU A 261 -10.91 3.20 14.47
CA GLU A 261 -10.35 4.45 13.94
C GLU A 261 -10.26 4.37 12.42
N LYS A 262 -10.92 5.31 11.73
CA LYS A 262 -10.96 5.37 10.28
C LYS A 262 -9.92 6.32 9.74
N ILE A 263 -9.17 5.82 8.77
CA ILE A 263 -8.28 6.64 7.94
C ILE A 263 -8.86 6.78 6.54
N LYS A 264 -8.51 7.90 5.90
CA LYS A 264 -8.75 8.12 4.47
C LYS A 264 -7.48 8.67 3.84
N VAL A 265 -6.86 7.89 2.96
CA VAL A 265 -5.69 8.33 2.20
C VAL A 265 -6.11 8.58 0.76
N VAL A 266 -5.70 9.72 0.21
CA VAL A 266 -6.03 10.11 -1.15
C VAL A 266 -4.76 10.10 -1.99
N TYR A 267 -4.86 9.52 -3.18
CA TYR A 267 -3.79 9.49 -4.16
C TYR A 267 -4.25 10.11 -5.47
N ASP A 268 -3.35 10.87 -6.10
CA ASP A 268 -3.54 11.42 -7.43
C ASP A 268 -2.87 10.49 -8.46
N ARG A 269 -3.52 10.26 -9.59
CA ARG A 269 -2.93 9.47 -10.67
C ARG A 269 -1.67 10.15 -11.22
N GLN A 270 -0.67 9.34 -11.58
CA GLN A 270 0.53 9.78 -12.30
C GLN A 270 0.40 9.52 -13.81
#